data_AF-A0A2A2EF75-F1
#
_entry.id   AF-A0A2A2EF75-F1
#
_cell.length_a   1.000
_cell.length_b   1.000
_cell.length_c   1.000
_cell.angle_alpha   90.00
_cell.angle_beta   90.00
_cell.angle_gamma   90.00
#
_symmetry.space_group_name_H-M   'P 1'
#
loop_
_entity.id
_entity.type
_entity.pdbx_description
1 polymer ?
#
loop_
_entity_poly.entity_id
_entity_poly.type
_entity_poly.pdbx_seq_one_letter_code
_entity_poly.pdbx_strand_id
1 'polypeptide(L)' 'MAGACSDMGRRTASSRPALHTGVEKKARFLMVCIVPDKSADASIAAQSEMFRALPAAARISVTHDNGTGSAHHARLRE' A
#
# COMPACT_ATOMS: atom_id res chain seq x y z
N MET A 1 23.61 -21.91 2.87
CA MET A 1 22.66 -22.79 3.56
C MET A 1 21.29 -22.15 3.49
N ALA A 2 20.29 -22.92 3.07
CA ALA A 2 18.94 -22.46 2.74
C ALA A 2 18.14 -22.01 3.97
N GLY A 3 17.32 -20.97 3.81
CA GLY A 3 16.28 -20.56 4.76
C GLY A 3 15.11 -19.97 3.97
N ALA A 4 13.99 -20.68 3.97
CA ALA A 4 12.90 -20.58 3.02
C ALA A 4 11.98 -19.36 3.27
N CYS A 5 11.79 -18.50 2.27
CA CYS A 5 10.57 -17.69 2.15
C CYS A 5 9.50 -18.57 1.49
N SER A 6 8.94 -19.49 2.25
CA SER A 6 7.80 -20.30 1.82
C SER A 6 6.54 -19.84 2.52
N ASP A 7 5.77 -19.00 1.83
CA ASP A 7 4.31 -19.11 1.80
C ASP A 7 3.83 -18.67 0.42
N MET A 8 3.64 -19.64 -0.49
CA MET A 8 2.82 -19.42 -1.70
C MET A 8 1.34 -19.51 -1.29
N GLY A 9 0.92 -18.61 -0.41
CA GLY A 9 -0.43 -18.52 0.12
C GLY A 9 -1.40 -18.07 -0.97
N ARG A 10 -2.30 -19.00 -1.35
CA ARG A 10 -3.59 -18.79 -2.01
C ARG A 10 -3.67 -17.57 -2.94
N ARG A 11 -3.40 -17.76 -4.24
CA ARG A 11 -3.70 -16.77 -5.30
C ARG A 11 -5.18 -16.37 -5.22
N THR A 12 -5.46 -15.21 -4.63
CA THR A 12 -6.76 -14.53 -4.74
C THR A 12 -6.82 -13.78 -6.07
N ALA A 13 -8.02 -13.40 -6.51
CA ALA A 13 -8.42 -13.11 -7.90
C ALA A 13 -7.68 -11.98 -8.67
N SER A 14 -6.57 -11.46 -8.16
CA SER A 14 -5.66 -10.62 -8.95
C SER A 14 -4.20 -10.88 -8.58
N SER A 15 -3.68 -12.07 -8.89
CA SER A 15 -2.27 -12.43 -8.69
C SER A 15 -1.29 -11.71 -9.63
N ARG A 16 -1.69 -10.56 -10.18
CA ARG A 16 -0.87 -9.76 -11.09
C ARG A 16 -0.29 -8.60 -10.29
N PRO A 17 1.01 -8.29 -10.48
CA PRO A 17 1.59 -7.09 -9.95
C PRO A 17 0.75 -5.87 -10.31
N ALA A 18 0.63 -4.93 -9.38
CA ALA A 18 -0.13 -3.71 -9.55
C ALA A 18 0.70 -2.51 -9.11
N LEU A 19 0.28 -1.31 -9.55
CA LEU A 19 0.86 -0.06 -9.08
C LEU A 19 0.02 0.44 -7.90
N HIS A 20 0.68 0.67 -6.76
CA HIS A 20 0.11 1.50 -5.70
C HIS A 20 0.60 2.93 -5.92
N THR A 21 -0.33 3.88 -5.88
CA THR A 21 -0.03 5.30 -6.12
C THR A 21 -0.55 6.14 -4.97
N GLY A 22 0.20 7.17 -4.61
CA GLY A 22 -0.18 8.14 -3.59
C GLY A 22 0.28 9.54 -4.01
N VAL A 23 -0.50 10.56 -3.64
CA VAL A 23 -0.16 11.95 -3.93
C VAL A 23 -0.35 12.77 -2.67
N GLU A 24 0.73 13.44 -2.22
CA GLU A 24 0.62 14.47 -1.19
C GLU A 24 -0.13 15.68 -1.78
N LYS A 25 -1.18 16.15 -1.11
CA LYS A 25 -2.16 17.07 -1.72
C LYS A 25 -1.62 18.48 -1.97
N LYS A 26 -0.75 19.00 -1.10
CA LYS A 26 -0.34 20.41 -1.11
C LYS A 26 0.81 20.69 -2.07
N ALA A 27 1.92 19.96 -1.93
CA ALA A 27 3.10 20.03 -2.77
C ALA A 27 2.97 19.16 -4.03
N ARG A 28 1.91 18.34 -4.14
CA ARG A 28 1.66 17.46 -5.31
C ARG A 28 2.76 16.43 -5.53
N PHE A 29 3.42 16.01 -4.46
CA PHE A 29 4.46 14.99 -4.51
C PHE A 29 3.86 13.61 -4.81
N LEU A 30 4.23 13.02 -5.95
CA LEU A 30 3.77 11.71 -6.41
C LEU A 30 4.69 10.60 -5.88
N MET A 31 4.08 9.57 -5.30
CA MET A 31 4.75 8.34 -4.87
C MET A 31 4.11 7.15 -5.56
N VAL A 32 4.95 6.24 -6.06
CA VAL A 32 4.50 5.04 -6.77
C VAL A 32 5.39 3.87 -6.38
N CYS A 33 4.78 2.72 -6.10
CA CYS A 33 5.51 1.46 -5.93
C CYS A 33 4.76 0.30 -6.62
N ILE A 34 5.51 -0.74 -6.96
CA ILE A 34 4.95 -1.97 -7.51
C ILE A 34 4.62 -2.89 -6.33
N VAL A 35 3.37 -3.33 -6.24
CA VAL A 35 2.88 -4.30 -5.25
C VAL A 35 2.63 -5.65 -5.91
N PRO A 36 2.75 -6.76 -5.17
CA PRO A 36 2.60 -8.12 -5.71
C PRO A 36 1.18 -8.40 -6.25
N ASP A 37 0.16 -7.77 -5.65
CA ASP A 37 -1.23 -7.86 -6.06
C ASP A 37 -2.05 -6.64 -5.59
N LYS A 38 -3.34 -6.60 -5.93
CA LYS A 38 -4.28 -5.54 -5.53
C LYS A 38 -4.95 -5.79 -4.17
N SER A 39 -4.42 -6.68 -3.34
CA SER A 39 -5.02 -6.95 -2.02
C SER A 39 -4.94 -5.73 -1.12
N ALA A 40 -5.87 -5.64 -0.17
CA ALA A 40 -5.87 -4.57 0.81
C ALA A 40 -4.62 -4.61 1.71
N ASP A 41 -4.12 -5.79 2.07
CA ASP A 41 -2.91 -5.93 2.89
C ASP A 41 -1.65 -5.46 2.14
N ALA A 42 -1.51 -5.81 0.85
CA ALA A 42 -0.42 -5.29 0.02
C ALA A 42 -0.48 -3.77 -0.12
N SER A 43 -1.69 -3.21 -0.25
CA SER A 43 -1.95 -1.77 -0.30
C SER A 43 -1.58 -1.06 1.01
N ILE A 44 -1.87 -1.65 2.18
CA ILE A 44 -1.48 -1.10 3.49
C ILE A 44 0.04 -1.05 3.64
N ALA A 45 0.72 -2.14 3.31
CA ALA A 45 2.17 -2.23 3.42
C ALA A 45 2.84 -1.16 2.54
N ALA A 46 2.40 -1.05 1.29
CA ALA A 46 2.87 -0.03 0.36
C ALA A 46 2.62 1.40 0.87
N GLN A 47 1.41 1.70 1.33
CA GLN A 47 1.07 3.04 1.81
C GLN A 47 1.86 3.42 3.06
N SER A 48 2.06 2.48 3.99
CA SER A 48 2.85 2.69 5.20
C SER A 48 4.32 3.01 4.87
N GLU A 49 4.88 2.31 3.89
CA GLU A 49 6.24 2.57 3.41
C GLU A 49 6.35 3.93 2.71
N MET A 50 5.41 4.27 1.83
CA MET A 50 5.36 5.59 1.19
C MET A 50 5.25 6.72 2.21
N PHE A 51 4.40 6.59 3.22
CA PHE A 51 4.25 7.60 4.25
C PHE A 51 5.55 7.81 5.02
N ARG A 52 6.38 6.80 5.25
CA ARG A 52 7.69 6.97 5.90
C ARG A 52 8.61 7.94 5.15
N ALA A 53 8.43 8.13 3.84
CA ALA A 53 9.19 9.08 3.03
C ALA A 53 8.68 10.54 3.11
N LEU A 54 7.45 10.77 3.58
CA LEU A 54 6.88 12.11 3.70
C LEU A 54 7.29 12.79 5.02
N PRO A 55 7.41 14.12 5.11
CA PRO A 55 7.51 14.80 6.40
C PRO A 55 6.32 14.46 7.31
N ALA A 56 6.52 14.34 8.63
CA ALA A 56 5.45 13.99 9.56
C ALA A 56 4.23 14.93 9.45
N ALA A 57 4.47 16.23 9.24
CA ALA A 57 3.43 17.24 9.04
C ALA A 57 2.57 17.02 7.79
N ALA A 58 2.97 16.16 6.84
CA ALA A 58 2.22 15.85 5.63
C ALA A 58 1.34 14.59 5.76
N ARG A 59 1.44 13.84 6.87
CA ARG A 59 0.78 12.53 7.05
C ARG A 59 -0.54 12.61 7.83
N ILE A 60 -1.17 13.79 7.86
CA ILE A 60 -2.30 14.10 8.75
C ILE A 60 -3.58 13.34 8.36
N SER A 61 -3.82 13.18 7.05
CA SER A 61 -5.02 12.51 6.54
C SER A 61 -4.74 11.83 5.21
N VAL A 62 -5.47 10.75 4.95
CA VAL A 62 -5.46 10.07 3.66
C VAL A 62 -6.88 9.97 3.12
N THR A 63 -7.02 10.14 1.81
CA THR A 63 -8.25 9.85 1.08
C THR A 63 -7.96 8.73 0.10
N HIS A 64 -8.73 7.65 0.19
CA HIS A 64 -8.69 6.51 -0.71
C HIS A 64 -10.04 6.37 -1.41
N ASP A 65 -10.06 5.69 -2.55
CA ASP A 65 -11.32 5.26 -3.15
C ASP A 65 -11.98 4.13 -2.33
N ASN A 66 -13.22 3.79 -2.66
CA ASN A 66 -14.00 2.74 -1.98
C ASN A 66 -13.77 1.34 -2.57
N GLY A 67 -12.69 1.12 -3.32
CA GLY A 67 -12.35 -0.16 -3.93
C GLY A 67 -11.92 -1.21 -2.92
N THR A 68 -11.92 -2.47 -3.36
CA THR A 68 -11.58 -3.63 -2.51
C THR A 68 -10.14 -3.61 -2.00
N GLY A 69 -9.21 -2.96 -2.71
CA GLY A 69 -7.83 -2.72 -2.28
C GLY A 69 -7.69 -1.71 -1.12
N SER A 70 -8.80 -1.10 -0.69
CA SER A 70 -8.85 -0.12 0.40
C SER A 70 -9.64 -0.63 1.62
N ALA A 71 -10.16 -1.86 1.57
CA ALA A 71 -11.08 -2.41 2.57
C ALA A 71 -10.49 -2.53 4.00
N HIS A 72 -9.17 -2.40 4.15
CA HIS A 72 -8.50 -2.50 5.45
C HIS A 72 -7.85 -1.19 5.93
N HIS A 73 -7.91 -0.10 5.16
CA HIS A 73 -7.14 1.14 5.43
C HIS A 73 -7.46 1.81 6.78
N ALA A 74 -8.54 1.44 7.47
CA ALA A 74 -8.76 1.82 8.86
C ALA A 74 -7.57 1.45 9.78
N ARG A 75 -6.86 0.36 9.49
CA ARG A 75 -5.66 -0.10 10.23
C ARG A 75 -4.45 0.83 10.12
N LEU A 76 -4.44 1.78 9.17
CA LEU A 76 -3.36 2.77 9.06
C LEU A 76 -3.38 3.82 10.18
N ARG A 77 -4.44 3.84 10.99
CA ARG A 77 -4.58 4.74 12.14
C ARG A 77 -4.01 4.16 13.44
N GLU A 78 -3.66 2.87 13.43
CA GLU A 78 -3.01 2.16 14.53
C GLU A 78 -1.48 2.36 14.46
#